data_AF-A0A845X9B7-F1
#
_entry.id   AF-A0A845X9B7-F1
#
_cell.length_a   1.000
_cell.length_b   1.000
_cell.length_c   1.000
_cell.angle_alpha   90.00
_cell.angle_beta   90.00
_cell.angle_gamma   90.00
#
_symmetry.space_group_name_H-M   'P 1'
#
loop_
_entity.id
_entity.type
_entity.pdbx_description
1 polymer ?
#
loop_
_entity_poly.entity_id
_entity_poly.type
_entity_poly.pdbx_seq_one_letter_code
_entity_poly.pdbx_strand_id
1 'polypeptide(L)'
;MLPSGDWNVYRFAGYREGMQEEEQIPQLRSRDQREFNWLQVQFELDLSLILPPSSALELGVCAVVQGRDRTLSYWALTHPGTEADFHDRAGFTISI
;
A
#
# COMPACT_ATOMS: atom_id res chain seq x y z
N MET A 1 -2.80 3.00 -5.65
CA MET A 1 -2.83 4.24 -6.46
C MET A 1 -2.94 3.84 -7.93
N LEU A 2 -3.75 4.56 -8.72
CA LEU A 2 -3.82 4.38 -10.16
C LEU A 2 -2.72 5.20 -10.87
N PRO A 3 -2.35 4.88 -12.12
CA PRO A 3 -1.42 5.71 -12.89
C PRO A 3 -1.83 7.18 -13.03
N SER A 4 -3.12 7.50 -12.82
CA SER A 4 -3.70 8.84 -12.75
C SER A 4 -3.34 9.63 -11.49
N GLY A 5 -2.75 8.99 -10.49
CA GLY A 5 -2.48 9.59 -9.17
C GLY A 5 -3.61 9.38 -8.16
N ASP A 6 -4.73 8.75 -8.56
CA ASP A 6 -5.85 8.49 -7.65
C ASP A 6 -5.44 7.52 -6.54
N TRP A 7 -5.78 7.88 -5.31
CA TRP A 7 -5.45 7.11 -4.10
C TRP A 7 -6.66 7.05 -3.17
N ASN A 8 -6.63 6.10 -2.25
CA ASN A 8 -7.56 6.05 -1.14
C ASN A 8 -6.88 5.41 0.08
N VAL A 9 -7.39 5.69 1.27
CA VAL A 9 -7.01 5.01 2.51
C VAL A 9 -8.26 4.35 3.07
N TYR A 10 -8.12 3.08 3.45
CA TYR A 10 -9.21 2.31 4.05
C TYR A 10 -8.76 1.78 5.40
N ARG A 11 -9.69 1.76 6.34
CA ARG A 11 -9.59 1.03 7.60
C ARG A 11 -10.45 -0.23 7.55
N PHE A 12 -9.99 -1.28 8.21
CA PHE A 12 -10.67 -2.56 8.31
C PHE A 12 -10.89 -2.91 9.77
N ALA A 13 -12.02 -3.54 10.09
CA ALA A 13 -12.31 -4.03 11.44
C ALA A 13 -11.61 -5.38 11.70
N GLY A 14 -11.23 -6.09 10.64
CA GLY A 14 -10.58 -7.39 10.69
C GLY A 14 -10.08 -7.81 9.31
N TYR A 15 -9.65 -9.06 9.16
CA TYR A 15 -9.17 -9.59 7.88
C TYR A 15 -10.27 -9.51 6.81
N ARG A 16 -10.10 -8.60 5.83
CA ARG A 16 -11.06 -8.32 4.74
C ARG A 16 -12.48 -7.99 5.22
N GLU A 17 -12.62 -7.51 6.46
CA GLU A 17 -13.90 -7.24 7.10
C GLU A 17 -14.04 -5.77 7.47
N GLY A 18 -15.25 -5.24 7.32
CA GLY A 18 -15.58 -3.88 7.76
C GLY A 18 -14.76 -2.79 7.06
N MET A 19 -14.47 -2.95 5.77
CA MET A 19 -13.78 -1.93 4.97
C MET A 19 -14.55 -0.62 5.00
N GLN A 20 -13.89 0.44 5.45
CA GLN A 20 -14.44 1.80 5.50
C GLN A 20 -13.37 2.78 5.02
N GLU A 21 -13.80 3.82 4.32
CA GLU A 21 -12.93 4.91 3.90
C GLU A 21 -12.40 5.69 5.11
N GLU A 22 -11.13 6.10 5.04
CA GLU A 22 -10.48 6.92 6.06
C GLU A 22 -10.31 8.35 5.54
N GLU A 23 -11.24 9.20 5.94
CA GLU A 23 -11.32 10.60 5.48
C GLU A 23 -10.38 11.55 6.26
N GLN A 24 -9.79 11.09 7.38
CA GLN A 24 -8.91 11.94 8.19
C GLN A 24 -7.54 12.19 7.54
N ILE A 25 -7.18 11.41 6.50
CA ILE A 25 -5.99 11.67 5.69
C ILE A 25 -6.41 12.55 4.51
N PRO A 26 -6.04 13.84 4.48
CA PRO A 26 -6.51 14.76 3.44
C PRO A 26 -5.74 14.66 2.14
N GLN A 27 -4.50 14.12 2.18
CA GLN A 27 -3.62 14.05 1.03
C GLN A 27 -2.59 12.93 1.19
N LEU A 28 -2.25 12.30 0.08
CA LEU A 28 -1.06 11.48 -0.08
C LEU A 28 -0.07 12.26 -0.94
N ARG A 29 1.10 12.59 -0.39
CA ARG A 29 2.16 13.19 -1.21
C ARG A 29 2.83 12.09 -2.01
N SER A 30 2.87 12.24 -3.33
CA SER A 30 3.55 11.29 -4.20
C SER A 30 4.43 11.99 -5.21
N ARG A 31 5.55 11.35 -5.54
CA ARG A 31 6.44 11.76 -6.61
C ARG A 31 6.79 10.55 -7.45
N ASP A 32 6.70 10.68 -8.76
CA ASP A 32 7.26 9.71 -9.67
C ASP A 32 8.44 10.27 -10.48
N GLN A 33 9.35 9.37 -10.82
CA GLN A 33 10.41 9.61 -11.79
C GLN A 33 10.36 8.50 -12.83
N ARG A 34 10.34 8.90 -14.10
CA ARG A 34 10.21 8.01 -15.25
C ARG A 34 11.45 8.11 -16.11
N GLU A 35 12.03 6.97 -16.41
CA GLU A 35 13.06 6.81 -17.43
C GLU A 35 12.60 5.76 -18.44
N PHE A 36 13.37 5.57 -19.51
CA PHE A 36 13.01 4.66 -20.61
C PHE A 36 12.66 3.23 -20.15
N ASN A 37 13.30 2.73 -19.10
CA ASN A 37 13.18 1.35 -18.64
C ASN A 37 12.83 1.18 -17.16
N TRP A 38 12.57 2.27 -16.42
CA TRP A 38 12.17 2.18 -15.02
C TRP A 38 11.25 3.31 -14.59
N LEU A 39 10.45 3.01 -13.57
CA LEU A 39 9.56 3.94 -12.88
C LEU A 39 9.88 3.83 -11.39
N GLN A 40 10.21 4.97 -10.77
CA GLN A 40 10.27 5.08 -9.32
C GLN A 40 9.07 5.86 -8.85
N VAL A 41 8.42 5.38 -7.79
CA VAL A 41 7.33 6.09 -7.13
C VAL A 41 7.68 6.21 -5.65
N GLN A 42 7.53 7.40 -5.11
CA GLN A 42 7.74 7.74 -3.71
C GLN A 42 6.42 8.22 -3.13
N PHE A 43 6.13 7.80 -1.90
CA PHE A 43 4.94 8.17 -1.16
C PHE A 43 5.33 8.70 0.21
N GLU A 44 4.65 9.75 0.65
CA GLU A 44 4.76 10.29 2.01
C GLU A 44 3.34 10.47 2.56
N LEU A 45 3.11 9.86 3.71
CA LEU A 45 1.83 9.81 4.40
C LEU A 45 2.04 10.22 5.85
N ASP A 46 1.26 11.20 6.32
CA ASP A 46 1.25 11.61 7.72
C ASP A 46 0.25 10.78 8.52
N LEU A 47 0.77 9.85 9.32
CA LEU A 47 -0.05 8.95 10.15
C LEU A 47 -0.51 9.58 11.47
N SER A 48 0.00 10.75 11.84
CA SER A 48 -0.31 11.38 13.14
C SER A 48 -1.80 11.79 13.26
N LEU A 49 -2.50 11.87 12.14
CA LEU A 49 -3.93 12.18 12.07
C LEU A 49 -4.82 11.01 12.48
N ILE A 50 -4.30 9.77 12.41
CA ILE A 50 -5.07 8.53 12.64
C ILE A 50 -4.44 7.63 13.71
N LEU A 51 -3.19 7.87 14.09
CA LEU A 51 -2.46 7.07 15.06
C LEU A 51 -1.72 7.96 16.08
N PRO A 52 -1.73 7.57 17.38
CA PRO A 52 -0.87 8.21 18.37
C PRO A 52 0.62 8.11 18.00
N PRO A 53 1.46 9.12 18.33
CA PRO A 53 2.89 9.13 17.97
C PRO A 53 3.73 7.95 18.47
N SER A 54 3.30 7.25 19.52
CA SER A 54 4.01 6.11 20.12
C SER A 54 3.42 4.75 19.71
N SER A 55 2.66 4.71 18.63
CA SER A 55 2.10 3.46 18.11
C SER A 55 3.21 2.65 17.44
N ALA A 56 3.44 1.43 17.91
CA ALA A 56 4.26 0.48 17.16
C ALA A 56 3.56 0.13 15.85
N LEU A 57 4.26 0.26 14.73
CA LEU A 57 3.70 -0.02 13.42
C LEU A 57 4.30 -1.29 12.84
N GLU A 58 3.45 -2.13 12.30
CA GLU A 58 3.83 -3.22 11.39
C GLU A 58 3.35 -2.83 10.00
N LEU A 59 4.25 -2.90 9.02
CA LEU A 59 3.99 -2.45 7.65
C LEU A 59 4.23 -3.57 6.65
N GLY A 60 3.25 -3.75 5.75
CA GLY A 60 3.39 -4.49 4.51
C GLY A 60 3.41 -3.52 3.33
N VAL A 61 4.30 -3.75 2.36
CA VAL A 61 4.32 -2.99 1.11
C VAL A 61 4.09 -3.96 -0.03
N CYS A 62 3.14 -3.64 -0.90
CA CYS A 62 2.79 -4.45 -2.06
C CYS A 62 2.48 -3.60 -3.28
N ALA A 63 2.53 -4.23 -4.45
CA ALA A 63 2.16 -3.63 -5.72
C ALA A 63 1.55 -4.67 -6.66
N VAL A 64 0.52 -4.26 -7.39
CA VAL A 64 0.01 -5.00 -8.56
C VAL A 64 0.40 -4.21 -9.79
N VAL A 65 1.19 -4.82 -10.66
CA VAL A 65 1.70 -4.18 -11.88
C VAL A 65 1.09 -4.88 -13.08
N GLN A 66 0.48 -4.10 -13.98
CA GLN A 66 -0.02 -4.63 -15.25
C GLN A 66 1.01 -4.39 -16.36
N GLY A 67 1.46 -5.48 -16.99
CA GLY A 67 2.29 -5.44 -18.17
C GLY A 67 1.55 -4.96 -19.42
N ARG A 68 2.29 -4.62 -20.48
CA ARG A 68 1.70 -4.20 -21.77
C ARG A 68 0.87 -5.29 -22.44
N ASP A 69 1.16 -6.55 -22.14
CA ASP A 69 0.43 -7.73 -22.57
C ASP A 69 -0.78 -8.06 -21.67
N ARG A 70 -1.12 -7.15 -20.74
CA ARG A 70 -2.19 -7.29 -19.74
C ARG A 70 -1.93 -8.35 -18.67
N THR A 71 -0.74 -8.94 -18.62
CA THR A 71 -0.35 -9.82 -17.51
C THR A 71 -0.27 -9.02 -16.20
N LEU A 72 -0.69 -9.64 -15.10
CA LEU A 72 -0.57 -9.05 -13.77
C LEU A 72 0.61 -9.70 -13.06
N SER A 73 1.45 -8.87 -12.47
CA SER A 73 2.50 -9.28 -11.54
C SER A 73 2.19 -8.74 -10.15
N TYR A 74 2.31 -9.61 -9.16
CA TYR A 74 2.01 -9.31 -7.76
C TYR A 74 3.32 -9.29 -7.00
N TRP A 75 3.58 -8.17 -6.32
CA TRP A 75 4.80 -7.94 -5.57
C TRP A 75 4.43 -7.61 -4.14
N ALA A 76 5.13 -8.18 -3.18
CA ALA A 76 5.06 -7.83 -1.78
C ALA A 76 6.44 -8.02 -1.13
N LEU A 77 6.65 -7.42 0.03
CA LEU A 77 7.85 -7.70 0.85
C LEU A 77 7.92 -9.19 1.21
N THR A 78 6.77 -9.83 1.44
CA THR A 78 6.66 -11.25 1.76
C THR A 78 5.31 -11.76 1.27
N HIS A 79 5.29 -12.96 0.70
CA HIS A 79 4.07 -13.70 0.33
C HIS A 79 3.94 -14.92 1.25
N PRO A 80 3.14 -14.84 2.35
CA PRO A 80 3.04 -15.93 3.32
C PRO A 80 2.35 -17.18 2.76
N GLY A 81 1.39 -16.98 1.86
CA GLY A 81 0.61 -18.04 1.21
C GLY A 81 1.08 -18.38 -0.20
N THR A 82 0.41 -19.36 -0.82
CA THR A 82 0.63 -19.75 -2.22
C THR A 82 0.09 -18.72 -3.22
N GLU A 83 -0.95 -17.99 -2.82
CA GLU A 83 -1.60 -16.95 -3.60
C GLU A 83 -1.26 -15.56 -3.05
N ALA A 84 -1.35 -14.54 -3.89
CA ALA A 84 -1.13 -13.17 -3.46
C ALA A 84 -2.26 -12.68 -2.54
N ASP A 85 -1.95 -12.54 -1.25
CA ASP A 85 -2.85 -11.93 -0.27
C ASP A 85 -2.16 -10.78 0.49
N PHE A 86 -2.52 -9.55 0.13
CA PHE A 86 -1.95 -8.34 0.73
C PHE A 86 -2.59 -7.94 2.05
N HIS A 87 -3.65 -8.65 2.47
CA HIS A 87 -4.32 -8.42 3.76
C HIS A 87 -3.90 -9.45 4.81
N ASP A 88 -3.09 -10.45 4.45
CA ASP A 88 -2.52 -11.39 5.42
C ASP A 88 -1.47 -10.66 6.27
N ARG A 89 -1.75 -10.56 7.57
CA ARG A 89 -0.87 -9.88 8.54
C ARG A 89 0.52 -10.50 8.58
N ALA A 90 0.68 -11.79 8.27
CA ALA A 90 1.98 -12.43 8.22
C ALA A 90 2.92 -11.83 7.13
N GLY A 91 2.38 -11.06 6.18
CA GLY A 91 3.16 -10.33 5.17
C GLY A 91 3.70 -8.97 5.64
N PHE A 92 3.36 -8.52 6.84
CA PHE A 92 3.75 -7.20 7.38
C PHE A 92 5.06 -7.35 8.15
N THR A 93 6.18 -7.21 7.45
CA THR A 93 7.51 -7.57 7.97
C THR A 93 8.38 -6.41 8.40
N ILE A 94 7.97 -5.16 8.14
CA ILE A 94 8.66 -3.97 8.64
C ILE A 94 8.04 -3.56 9.98
N SER A 95 8.87 -3.33 10.99
CA SER A 95 8.45 -2.78 12.29
C SER A 95 9.14 -1.44 12.56
N ILE A 96 8.37 -0.42 12.93
CA ILE A 96 8.86 0.93 13.29
C ILE A 96 8.18 1.48 14.54
#